data_AF-A0A954FXT5-F1
#
_entry.id   AF-A0A954FXT5-F1
#
_cell.length_a   1.000
_cell.length_b   1.000
_cell.length_c   1.000
_cell.angle_alpha   90.00
_cell.angle_beta   90.00
_cell.angle_gamma   90.00
#
_symmetry.space_group_name_H-M   'P 1'
#
loop_
_entity.id
_entity.type
_entity.pdbx_description
1 polymer ?
#
loop_
_entity_poly.entity_id
_entity_poly.type
_entity_poly.pdbx_seq_one_letter_code
_entity_poly.pdbx_strand_id
1 'polypeptide(L)'
;KTAGITSFITLKNSTLEMTGGNFRISAERKGVVPKHFLVCQDSQLVLDQCALRAMLINDRRFQSVVYVEPDAAGKSSLILMNDSFLSASGTVVESRTPRLSLDIRNSLLLSQKDIFDLNAQASGAPLLRISLSQSTLAAGGTVFALQPASGAASAGNAVAQIFADESLFLPAPATSAARSDFSQSAALFSSPQAFREKQQIQWWGNSNGFMVERLDVLGGNGSGSQKTDAEFSQEMTRLFGDEADQRALSIRGGILLQDPKLPPLVKIDPIHFQLLPTCKAASWSDLKQSLGADPAVLQTMVQGGSQTPDQRGRIKRAF
;
A
#
# COMPACT_ATOMS: atom_id res chain seq x y z
N LYS A 1 -2.09 35.78 -4.44
CA LYS A 1 -2.31 34.76 -3.39
C LYS A 1 -1.00 34.01 -3.20
N THR A 2 -0.32 34.18 -2.08
CA THR A 2 0.88 33.42 -1.74
C THR A 2 0.50 31.94 -1.67
N ALA A 3 1.12 31.11 -2.50
CA ALA A 3 0.91 29.66 -2.44
C ALA A 3 1.35 29.19 -1.05
N GLY A 4 0.41 28.76 -0.21
CA GLY A 4 0.74 28.19 1.10
C GLY A 4 1.63 26.96 0.93
N ILE A 5 2.42 26.64 1.94
CA ILE A 5 3.28 25.44 1.96
C ILE A 5 2.41 24.20 1.71
N THR A 6 2.67 23.49 0.61
CA THR A 6 1.88 22.33 0.18
C THR A 6 2.49 21.01 0.66
N SER A 7 3.79 20.98 0.98
CA SER A 7 4.52 19.79 1.42
C SER A 7 5.63 20.10 2.43
N PHE A 8 6.09 19.09 3.18
CA PHE A 8 7.27 19.24 4.05
C PHE A 8 8.57 19.16 3.26
N ILE A 9 8.63 18.30 2.25
CA ILE A 9 9.78 18.09 1.38
C ILE A 9 9.31 18.09 -0.07
N THR A 10 10.04 18.76 -0.95
CA THR A 10 9.80 18.76 -2.40
C THR A 10 11.07 18.36 -3.15
N LEU A 11 10.92 17.39 -4.06
CA LEU A 11 11.96 16.84 -4.90
C LEU A 11 11.62 17.11 -6.36
N LYS A 12 12.57 17.68 -7.11
CA LYS A 12 12.43 17.96 -8.55
C LYS A 12 13.72 17.61 -9.24
N ASN A 13 13.67 16.68 -10.20
CA ASN A 13 14.84 16.21 -10.93
C ASN A 13 15.98 15.77 -9.99
N SER A 14 15.64 15.06 -8.91
CA SER A 14 16.55 14.81 -7.79
C SER A 14 16.36 13.43 -7.17
N THR A 15 17.36 12.99 -6.41
CA THR A 15 17.29 11.77 -5.60
C THR A 15 17.32 12.14 -4.12
N LEU A 16 16.44 11.53 -3.33
CA LEU A 16 16.46 11.59 -1.87
C LEU A 16 16.42 10.18 -1.29
N GLU A 17 17.34 9.91 -0.37
CA GLU A 17 17.30 8.74 0.51
C GLU A 17 17.10 9.21 1.94
N MET A 18 16.09 8.68 2.61
CA MET A 18 15.83 8.89 4.03
C MET A 18 15.96 7.55 4.75
N THR A 19 16.84 7.49 5.74
CA THR A 19 17.11 6.28 6.52
C THR A 19 16.82 6.52 7.99
N GLY A 20 16.04 5.63 8.63
CA GLY A 20 15.81 5.69 10.08
C GLY A 20 14.93 6.86 10.54
N GLY A 21 14.27 7.57 9.63
CA GLY A 21 13.48 8.75 9.96
C GLY A 21 12.19 8.39 10.69
N ASN A 22 11.95 8.97 11.87
CA ASN A 22 10.71 8.76 12.65
C ASN A 22 9.92 10.06 12.79
N PHE A 23 8.86 10.19 11.99
CA PHE A 23 8.09 11.40 11.82
C PHE A 23 6.69 11.24 12.41
N ARG A 24 6.20 12.31 13.04
CA ARG A 24 4.82 12.41 13.52
C ARG A 24 4.21 13.75 13.14
N ILE A 25 3.10 13.70 12.42
CA ILE A 25 2.26 14.86 12.14
C ILE A 25 1.13 14.84 13.17
N SER A 26 0.96 15.92 13.94
CA SER A 26 -0.10 16.05 14.95
C SER A 26 -1.03 17.20 14.60
N ALA A 27 -2.34 16.96 14.65
CA ALA A 27 -3.37 17.97 14.42
C ALA A 27 -3.47 19.02 15.54
N GLU A 28 -2.91 18.73 16.72
CA GLU A 28 -3.05 19.56 17.93
C GLU A 28 -2.27 20.88 17.87
N ARG A 29 -1.36 21.04 16.89
CA ARG A 29 -0.66 22.31 16.69
C ARG A 29 -1.53 23.23 15.83
N LYS A 30 -1.75 24.47 16.27
CA LYS A 30 -2.40 25.59 15.54
C LYS A 30 -1.70 26.00 14.22
N GLY A 31 -0.80 25.17 13.69
CA GLY A 31 -0.04 25.41 12.49
C GLY A 31 -0.74 24.93 11.21
N VAL A 32 -0.19 25.37 10.08
CA VAL A 32 -0.52 24.83 8.76
C VAL A 32 -0.02 23.38 8.71
N VAL A 33 -0.92 22.43 8.47
CA VAL A 33 -0.57 21.06 8.11
C VAL A 33 -0.44 21.03 6.58
N PRO A 34 0.77 20.83 6.02
CA PRO A 34 0.94 20.65 4.59
C PRO A 34 0.09 19.49 4.09
N LYS A 35 -0.35 19.57 2.82
CA LYS A 35 -1.18 18.54 2.20
C LYS A 35 -0.40 17.23 2.02
N HIS A 36 0.90 17.32 1.79
CA HIS A 36 1.72 16.17 1.48
C HIS A 36 2.91 16.09 2.43
N PHE A 37 3.36 14.88 2.76
CA PHE A 37 4.66 14.75 3.43
C PHE A 37 5.79 15.02 2.44
N LEU A 38 5.78 14.33 1.30
CA LEU A 38 6.73 14.45 0.20
C LEU A 38 6.01 14.76 -1.11
N VAL A 39 6.57 15.68 -1.90
CA VAL A 39 6.19 15.91 -3.31
C VAL A 39 7.38 15.58 -4.20
N CYS A 40 7.15 14.77 -5.22
CA CYS A 40 8.17 14.31 -6.16
C CYS A 40 7.78 14.68 -7.60
N GLN A 41 8.73 15.16 -8.39
CA GLN A 41 8.60 15.35 -9.83
C GLN A 41 9.89 14.89 -10.50
N ASP A 42 9.82 13.92 -11.42
CA ASP A 42 11.00 13.31 -12.06
C ASP A 42 12.11 12.99 -11.04
N SER A 43 11.77 12.22 -10.00
CA SER A 43 12.66 12.04 -8.86
C SER A 43 12.72 10.59 -8.41
N GLN A 44 13.81 10.26 -7.72
CA GLN A 44 13.97 8.99 -7.02
C GLN A 44 13.87 9.23 -5.53
N LEU A 45 12.99 8.49 -4.86
CA LEU A 45 12.77 8.58 -3.43
C LEU A 45 13.02 7.20 -2.80
N VAL A 46 13.82 7.16 -1.75
CA VAL A 46 14.03 5.97 -0.92
C VAL A 46 13.65 6.29 0.51
N LEU A 47 12.71 5.52 1.05
CA LEU A 47 12.37 5.49 2.47
C LEU A 47 12.83 4.15 3.02
N ASP A 48 13.99 4.13 3.68
CA ASP A 48 14.51 2.94 4.35
C ASP A 48 14.36 3.08 5.86
N GLN A 49 13.80 2.07 6.53
CA GLN A 49 13.65 2.07 7.98
C GLN A 49 12.95 3.33 8.50
N CYS A 50 11.99 3.85 7.74
CA CYS A 50 11.29 5.08 8.09
C CYS A 50 9.94 4.78 8.73
N ALA A 51 9.56 5.60 9.69
CA ALA A 51 8.24 5.59 10.31
C ALA A 51 7.57 6.95 10.10
N LEU A 52 6.35 6.96 9.57
CA LEU A 52 5.51 8.15 9.50
C LEU A 52 4.16 7.89 10.17
N ARG A 53 3.84 8.72 11.16
CA ARG A 53 2.54 8.76 11.82
C ARG A 53 1.80 10.03 11.42
N ALA A 54 0.90 9.91 10.45
CA ALA A 54 0.07 10.96 9.91
C ALA A 54 -1.44 10.61 9.98
N MET A 55 -1.83 9.86 11.02
CA MET A 55 -3.24 9.58 11.32
C MET A 55 -3.89 10.78 12.01
N LEU A 56 -4.49 11.66 11.21
CA LEU A 56 -5.20 12.85 11.69
C LEU A 56 -6.71 12.64 11.62
N ILE A 57 -7.29 12.05 12.67
CA ILE A 57 -8.74 11.77 12.73
C ILE A 57 -9.52 13.08 12.67
N ASN A 58 -10.55 13.14 11.81
CA ASN A 58 -11.39 14.32 11.54
C ASN A 58 -10.67 15.48 10.83
N ASP A 59 -9.40 15.35 10.46
CA ASP A 59 -8.66 16.36 9.72
C ASP A 59 -8.40 15.91 8.28
N ARG A 60 -9.00 16.65 7.34
CA ARG A 60 -8.90 16.37 5.89
C ARG A 60 -7.79 17.16 5.19
N ARG A 61 -6.97 17.91 5.93
CA ARG A 61 -5.90 18.75 5.36
C ARG A 61 -4.76 17.91 4.79
N PHE A 62 -4.37 16.84 5.49
CA PHE A 62 -3.36 15.90 5.01
C PHE A 62 -3.97 14.97 3.95
N GLN A 63 -3.38 14.97 2.77
CA GLN A 63 -3.89 14.30 1.58
C GLN A 63 -3.09 13.06 1.23
N SER A 64 -1.75 13.14 1.28
CA SER A 64 -0.92 11.97 0.99
C SER A 64 0.46 11.97 1.64
N VAL A 65 1.05 10.78 1.77
CA VAL A 65 2.45 10.65 2.21
C VAL A 65 3.39 11.06 1.08
N VAL A 66 3.26 10.43 -0.08
CA VAL A 66 4.03 10.80 -1.28
C VAL A 66 3.06 11.23 -2.36
N TYR A 67 3.27 12.44 -2.89
CA TYR A 67 2.56 12.96 -4.05
C TYR A 67 3.52 13.06 -5.24
N VAL A 68 3.19 12.41 -6.35
CA VAL A 68 3.99 12.46 -7.59
C VAL A 68 3.31 13.40 -8.58
N GLU A 69 3.95 14.54 -8.82
CA GLU A 69 3.50 15.54 -9.78
C GLU A 69 3.68 15.07 -11.22
N PRO A 70 2.81 15.49 -12.14
CA PRO A 70 3.03 15.28 -13.57
C PRO A 70 4.27 16.06 -14.02
N ASP A 71 5.08 15.44 -14.86
CA ASP A 71 6.21 16.08 -15.53
C ASP A 71 5.89 16.31 -17.01
N ALA A 72 6.18 17.52 -17.51
CA ALA A 72 5.96 17.89 -18.90
C ALA A 72 6.88 17.12 -19.86
N ALA A 73 8.08 16.72 -19.40
CA ALA A 73 9.00 15.90 -20.18
C ALA A 73 8.64 14.41 -20.17
N GLY A 74 7.60 14.01 -19.41
CA GLY A 74 7.10 12.63 -19.38
C GLY A 74 8.09 11.64 -18.76
N LYS A 75 8.98 12.09 -17.87
CA LYS A 75 9.91 11.20 -17.19
C LYS A 75 9.24 10.42 -16.06
N SER A 76 9.83 9.28 -15.71
CA SER A 76 9.30 8.38 -14.68
C SER A 76 9.94 8.70 -13.33
N SER A 77 9.13 8.72 -12.27
CA SER A 77 9.66 8.69 -10.90
C SER A 77 9.85 7.26 -10.41
N LEU A 78 10.71 7.07 -9.41
CA LEU A 78 10.92 5.81 -8.71
C LEU A 78 10.75 6.04 -7.21
N ILE A 79 9.94 5.22 -6.54
CA ILE A 79 9.79 5.26 -5.09
C ILE A 79 10.09 3.88 -4.54
N LEU A 80 11.06 3.83 -3.63
CA LEU A 80 11.46 2.64 -2.89
C LEU A 80 11.05 2.80 -1.42
N MET A 81 10.40 1.79 -0.85
CA MET A 81 10.07 1.74 0.57
C MET A 81 10.53 0.42 1.16
N ASN A 82 11.55 0.47 2.01
CA ASN A 82 12.14 -0.71 2.63
C ASN A 82 11.97 -0.62 4.14
N ASP A 83 11.51 -1.71 4.74
CA ASP A 83 11.42 -1.86 6.19
C ASP A 83 10.71 -0.66 6.85
N SER A 84 9.67 -0.11 6.22
CA SER A 84 9.07 1.16 6.60
C SER A 84 7.64 1.02 7.09
N PHE A 85 7.24 1.85 8.05
CA PHE A 85 5.89 1.94 8.58
C PHE A 85 5.28 3.29 8.25
N LEU A 86 4.29 3.32 7.35
CA LEU A 86 3.61 4.56 6.96
C LEU A 86 2.13 4.47 7.32
N SER A 87 1.65 5.40 8.15
CA SER A 87 0.23 5.52 8.51
C SER A 87 -0.29 6.91 8.17
N ALA A 88 -1.36 6.99 7.38
CA ALA A 88 -1.96 8.25 6.94
C ALA A 88 -3.50 8.26 6.99
N SER A 89 -4.10 9.39 7.38
CA SER A 89 -5.54 9.63 7.18
C SER A 89 -5.90 9.90 5.70
N GLY A 90 -4.89 10.20 4.88
CA GLY A 90 -4.98 10.31 3.43
C GLY A 90 -4.37 9.10 2.71
N THR A 91 -4.04 9.25 1.43
CA THR A 91 -3.45 8.20 0.60
C THR A 91 -1.96 8.00 0.92
N VAL A 92 -1.41 6.78 0.78
CA VAL A 92 0.04 6.60 0.97
C VAL A 92 0.81 7.15 -0.24
N VAL A 93 0.58 6.65 -1.44
CA VAL A 93 1.14 7.22 -2.67
C VAL A 93 0.02 7.70 -3.58
N GLU A 94 0.04 8.99 -3.88
CA GLU A 94 -0.82 9.61 -4.87
C GLU A 94 0.03 10.03 -6.06
N SER A 95 -0.28 9.55 -7.27
CA SER A 95 0.47 9.88 -8.48
C SER A 95 -0.45 10.47 -9.53
N ARG A 96 -0.12 11.68 -10.00
CA ARG A 96 -0.81 12.32 -11.12
C ARG A 96 -0.07 12.17 -12.45
N THR A 97 1.07 11.48 -12.44
CA THR A 97 1.75 10.97 -13.64
C THR A 97 1.39 9.49 -13.88
N PRO A 98 1.22 9.05 -15.15
CA PRO A 98 1.05 7.63 -15.47
C PRO A 98 2.35 6.83 -15.47
N ARG A 99 3.51 7.48 -15.27
CA ARG A 99 4.84 6.84 -15.32
C ARG A 99 5.45 6.81 -13.92
N LEU A 100 5.37 5.66 -13.27
CA LEU A 100 5.83 5.49 -11.91
C LEU A 100 6.27 4.04 -11.67
N SER A 101 7.43 3.89 -11.05
CA SER A 101 7.88 2.63 -10.48
C SER A 101 7.81 2.69 -8.96
N LEU A 102 7.18 1.69 -8.35
CA LEU A 102 7.11 1.49 -6.91
C LEU A 102 7.76 0.14 -6.57
N ASP A 103 8.66 0.12 -5.60
CA ASP A 103 9.19 -1.12 -5.04
C ASP A 103 9.15 -1.04 -3.51
N ILE A 104 8.40 -1.95 -2.92
CA ILE A 104 8.00 -1.89 -1.51
C ILE A 104 8.29 -3.25 -0.90
N ARG A 105 9.18 -3.24 0.08
CA ARG A 105 9.66 -4.46 0.73
C ARG A 105 9.57 -4.36 2.24
N ASN A 106 9.12 -5.44 2.87
CA ASN A 106 9.01 -5.57 4.32
C ASN A 106 8.36 -4.35 4.99
N SER A 107 7.36 -3.75 4.33
CA SER A 107 6.81 -2.47 4.75
C SER A 107 5.34 -2.60 5.10
N LEU A 108 4.91 -1.82 6.08
CA LEU A 108 3.52 -1.76 6.52
C LEU A 108 2.94 -0.40 6.14
N LEU A 109 2.00 -0.43 5.21
CA LEU A 109 1.31 0.73 4.67
C LEU A 109 -0.14 0.73 5.17
N LEU A 110 -0.51 1.75 5.94
CA LEU A 110 -1.85 1.92 6.49
C LEU A 110 -2.44 3.25 6.03
N SER A 111 -3.62 3.18 5.41
CA SER A 111 -4.33 4.35 4.87
C SER A 111 -5.79 4.34 5.30
N GLN A 112 -6.36 5.50 5.66
CA GLN A 112 -7.83 5.64 5.76
C GLN A 112 -8.51 5.89 4.41
N LYS A 113 -7.74 6.10 3.35
CA LYS A 113 -8.20 6.17 1.96
C LYS A 113 -7.56 5.03 1.17
N ASP A 114 -7.00 5.33 0.01
CA ASP A 114 -6.32 4.36 -0.83
C ASP A 114 -4.86 4.18 -0.39
N ILE A 115 -4.25 3.02 -0.66
CA ILE A 115 -2.79 2.89 -0.52
C ILE A 115 -2.14 3.58 -1.72
N PHE A 116 -2.52 3.18 -2.93
CA PHE A 116 -2.02 3.75 -4.18
C PHE A 116 -3.18 4.37 -4.97
N ASP A 117 -3.21 5.70 -5.11
CA ASP A 117 -4.09 6.42 -6.03
C ASP A 117 -3.28 6.90 -7.23
N LEU A 118 -3.40 6.19 -8.35
CA LEU A 118 -2.50 6.30 -9.49
C LEU A 118 -3.26 6.67 -10.76
N ASN A 119 -2.87 7.79 -11.37
CA ASN A 119 -3.20 8.04 -12.76
C ASN A 119 -2.54 6.98 -13.63
N ALA A 120 -3.28 6.49 -14.62
CA ALA A 120 -2.91 5.35 -15.41
C ALA A 120 -3.25 5.62 -16.88
N GLN A 121 -2.36 5.23 -17.77
CA GLN A 121 -2.50 5.45 -19.21
C GLN A 121 -2.11 4.18 -19.95
N ALA A 122 -2.95 3.76 -20.90
CA ALA A 122 -2.64 2.65 -21.78
C ALA A 122 -1.47 3.00 -22.69
N SER A 123 -0.55 2.05 -22.87
CA SER A 123 0.56 2.18 -23.80
C SER A 123 0.98 0.79 -24.34
N GLY A 124 2.01 0.74 -25.19
CA GLY A 124 2.58 -0.51 -25.68
C GLY A 124 3.24 -1.37 -24.58
N ALA A 125 3.62 -0.75 -23.46
CA ALA A 125 4.16 -1.42 -22.28
C ALA A 125 3.58 -0.81 -20.98
N PRO A 126 3.59 -1.53 -19.85
CA PRO A 126 3.15 -0.97 -18.57
C PRO A 126 3.99 0.26 -18.18
N LEU A 127 3.31 1.38 -17.93
CA LEU A 127 3.92 2.63 -17.47
C LEU A 127 3.93 2.73 -15.94
N LEU A 128 2.97 2.07 -15.29
CA LEU A 128 2.98 1.83 -13.85
C LEU A 128 3.59 0.46 -13.58
N ARG A 129 4.61 0.40 -12.74
CA ARG A 129 5.25 -0.84 -12.29
C ARG A 129 5.27 -0.85 -10.78
N ILE A 130 4.68 -1.87 -10.18
CA ILE A 130 4.58 -1.98 -8.73
C ILE A 130 5.12 -3.34 -8.33
N SER A 131 6.10 -3.34 -7.43
CA SER A 131 6.69 -4.52 -6.82
C SER A 131 6.42 -4.48 -5.32
N LEU A 132 5.80 -5.54 -4.81
CA LEU A 132 5.53 -5.76 -3.40
C LEU A 132 6.19 -7.06 -2.97
N SER A 133 7.00 -7.02 -1.92
CA SER A 133 7.60 -8.22 -1.34
C SER A 133 7.46 -8.18 0.18
N GLN A 134 6.89 -9.23 0.76
CA GLN A 134 6.70 -9.38 2.20
C GLN A 134 6.10 -8.12 2.83
N SER A 135 5.08 -7.51 2.22
CA SER A 135 4.54 -6.22 2.68
C SER A 135 3.10 -6.34 3.14
N THR A 136 2.72 -5.53 4.12
CA THR A 136 1.37 -5.51 4.70
C THR A 136 0.67 -4.21 4.29
N LEU A 137 -0.45 -4.33 3.57
CA LEU A 137 -1.21 -3.21 3.04
C LEU A 137 -2.61 -3.19 3.66
N ALA A 138 -2.89 -2.14 4.43
CA ALA A 138 -4.14 -1.93 5.15
C ALA A 138 -4.88 -0.70 4.61
N ALA A 139 -5.80 -0.91 3.67
CA ALA A 139 -6.49 0.16 2.93
C ALA A 139 -7.86 0.48 3.53
N GLY A 140 -8.21 1.76 3.69
CA GLY A 140 -9.56 2.17 4.09
C GLY A 140 -10.53 2.25 2.90
N GLY A 141 -10.02 2.50 1.70
CA GLY A 141 -10.75 2.51 0.44
C GLY A 141 -10.28 1.38 -0.47
N THR A 142 -9.20 1.64 -1.21
CA THR A 142 -8.65 0.72 -2.22
C THR A 142 -7.15 0.50 -2.03
N VAL A 143 -6.64 -0.70 -2.28
CA VAL A 143 -5.19 -0.90 -2.36
C VAL A 143 -4.65 -0.23 -3.64
N PHE A 144 -5.20 -0.58 -4.80
CA PHE A 144 -4.84 -0.04 -6.12
C PHE A 144 -6.01 0.71 -6.75
N ALA A 145 -6.08 2.01 -6.52
CA ALA A 145 -7.00 2.90 -7.23
C ALA A 145 -6.33 3.42 -8.50
N LEU A 146 -6.76 2.93 -9.66
CA LEU A 146 -6.26 3.32 -10.97
C LEU A 146 -7.28 4.25 -11.65
N GLN A 147 -6.86 5.43 -12.06
CA GLN A 147 -7.70 6.43 -12.71
C GLN A 147 -7.18 6.77 -14.11
N PRO A 148 -8.02 7.06 -15.12
CA PRO A 148 -7.52 7.48 -16.42
C PRO A 148 -6.73 8.79 -16.32
N ALA A 149 -5.53 8.84 -16.90
CA ALA A 149 -4.81 10.09 -17.07
C ALA A 149 -5.60 11.05 -17.98
N SER A 150 -5.73 12.32 -17.58
CA SER A 150 -6.48 13.31 -18.34
C SER A 150 -5.87 13.54 -19.72
N GLY A 151 -6.70 13.55 -20.77
CA GLY A 151 -6.29 13.84 -22.15
C GLY A 151 -5.52 12.71 -22.85
N ALA A 152 -5.37 11.54 -22.23
CA ALA A 152 -4.71 10.40 -22.85
C ALA A 152 -5.66 9.65 -23.81
N ALA A 153 -5.19 9.39 -25.04
CA ALA A 153 -5.86 8.44 -25.93
C ALA A 153 -5.70 7.01 -25.39
N SER A 154 -6.78 6.22 -25.37
CA SER A 154 -6.80 4.82 -24.93
C SER A 154 -6.14 3.86 -25.95
N ALA A 155 -5.05 4.27 -26.58
CA ALA A 155 -4.28 3.47 -27.51
C ALA A 155 -3.18 2.71 -26.76
N GLY A 156 -3.25 1.39 -26.74
CA GLY A 156 -2.28 0.53 -26.04
C GLY A 156 -2.94 -0.66 -25.37
N ASN A 157 -2.13 -1.65 -25.00
CA ASN A 157 -2.60 -2.93 -24.47
C ASN A 157 -2.21 -3.14 -23.00
N ALA A 158 -1.43 -2.23 -22.41
CA ALA A 158 -0.97 -2.35 -21.03
C ALA A 158 -1.02 -0.99 -20.32
N VAL A 159 -1.44 -1.00 -19.05
CA VAL A 159 -1.56 0.18 -18.18
C VAL A 159 -0.64 0.02 -16.97
N ALA A 160 -0.77 -1.10 -16.26
CA ALA A 160 -0.04 -1.38 -15.03
C ALA A 160 0.44 -2.83 -14.98
N GLN A 161 1.60 -3.03 -14.38
CA GLN A 161 2.17 -4.33 -14.04
C GLN A 161 2.43 -4.35 -12.54
N ILE A 162 1.87 -5.34 -11.86
CA ILE A 162 1.92 -5.48 -10.42
C ILE A 162 2.48 -6.87 -10.10
N PHE A 163 3.57 -6.89 -9.34
CA PHE A 163 4.14 -8.08 -8.74
C PHE A 163 3.90 -8.03 -7.24
N ALA A 164 3.35 -9.10 -6.68
CA ALA A 164 3.15 -9.24 -5.25
C ALA A 164 3.64 -10.60 -4.78
N ASP A 165 4.61 -10.59 -3.88
CA ASP A 165 5.21 -11.80 -3.32
C ASP A 165 5.08 -11.77 -1.80
N GLU A 166 4.55 -12.85 -1.24
CA GLU A 166 4.37 -13.07 0.20
C GLU A 166 3.72 -11.89 0.93
N SER A 167 2.85 -11.14 0.26
CA SER A 167 2.27 -9.89 0.79
C SER A 167 0.86 -10.10 1.35
N LEU A 168 0.48 -9.24 2.30
CA LEU A 168 -0.78 -9.31 3.03
C LEU A 168 -1.65 -8.10 2.71
N PHE A 169 -2.89 -8.35 2.28
CA PHE A 169 -3.88 -7.33 1.95
C PHE A 169 -5.06 -7.41 2.91
N LEU A 170 -5.31 -6.33 3.64
CA LEU A 170 -6.40 -6.21 4.61
C LEU A 170 -7.09 -4.84 4.50
N PRO A 171 -8.34 -4.73 4.96
CA PRO A 171 -8.94 -3.42 5.24
C PRO A 171 -8.16 -2.69 6.34
N ALA A 172 -8.21 -1.37 6.35
CA ALA A 172 -7.79 -0.57 7.48
C ALA A 172 -8.74 -0.82 8.68
N PRO A 173 -8.24 -0.82 9.92
CA PRO A 173 -9.12 -0.85 11.08
C PRO A 173 -10.04 0.36 11.09
N ALA A 174 -11.27 0.17 11.56
CA ALA A 174 -12.29 1.19 11.64
C ALA A 174 -11.89 2.32 12.61
N THR A 175 -12.30 3.54 12.27
CA THR A 175 -12.11 4.69 13.16
C THR A 175 -12.92 4.54 14.45
N SER A 176 -12.23 4.54 15.59
CA SER A 176 -12.86 4.48 16.91
C SER A 176 -12.05 5.24 17.95
N ALA A 177 -12.75 5.90 18.88
CA ALA A 177 -12.14 6.65 19.97
C ALA A 177 -11.55 5.74 21.06
N ALA A 178 -12.03 4.50 21.17
CA ALA A 178 -11.66 3.56 22.24
C ALA A 178 -10.87 2.35 21.73
N ARG A 179 -11.43 1.60 20.78
CA ARG A 179 -10.82 0.40 20.18
C ARG A 179 -11.25 0.28 18.73
N SER A 180 -10.29 0.04 17.85
CA SER A 180 -10.52 -0.17 16.42
C SER A 180 -10.72 -1.66 16.15
N ASP A 181 -11.45 -2.00 15.10
CA ASP A 181 -11.68 -3.36 14.63
C ASP A 181 -11.72 -3.41 13.10
N PHE A 182 -11.87 -4.58 12.50
CA PHE A 182 -12.06 -4.72 11.04
C PHE A 182 -13.54 -4.74 10.66
N SER A 183 -14.30 -3.75 11.14
CA SER A 183 -15.73 -3.60 10.77
C SER A 183 -15.94 -2.95 9.40
N GLN A 184 -14.93 -2.26 8.87
CA GLN A 184 -14.98 -1.67 7.52
C GLN A 184 -14.45 -2.63 6.46
N SER A 185 -15.00 -2.51 5.25
CA SER A 185 -14.52 -3.23 4.07
C SER A 185 -13.68 -2.32 3.18
N ALA A 186 -12.81 -2.91 2.39
CA ALA A 186 -11.98 -2.24 1.39
C ALA A 186 -11.96 -3.04 0.09
N ALA A 187 -11.38 -2.47 -0.96
CA ALA A 187 -11.19 -3.13 -2.24
C ALA A 187 -9.70 -3.33 -2.57
N LEU A 188 -9.37 -4.40 -3.27
CA LEU A 188 -8.04 -4.60 -3.83
C LEU A 188 -7.82 -3.64 -5.01
N PHE A 189 -8.80 -3.54 -5.92
CA PHE A 189 -8.73 -2.68 -7.10
C PHE A 189 -9.95 -1.76 -7.25
N SER A 190 -9.70 -0.57 -7.74
CA SER A 190 -10.70 0.34 -8.29
C SER A 190 -10.15 0.81 -9.62
N SER A 191 -10.80 0.45 -10.72
CA SER A 191 -10.31 0.78 -12.06
C SER A 191 -11.45 0.96 -13.06
N PRO A 192 -11.27 1.82 -14.08
CA PRO A 192 -12.19 1.96 -15.19
C PRO A 192 -12.54 0.62 -15.83
N GLN A 193 -13.82 0.46 -16.17
CA GLN A 193 -14.30 -0.73 -16.87
C GLN A 193 -13.48 -1.04 -18.14
N ALA A 194 -13.10 0.00 -18.90
CA ALA A 194 -12.28 -0.14 -20.10
C ALA A 194 -10.92 -0.81 -19.85
N PHE A 195 -10.27 -0.56 -18.69
CA PHE A 195 -9.00 -1.21 -18.36
C PHE A 195 -9.20 -2.70 -18.04
N ARG A 196 -10.33 -3.04 -17.42
CA ARG A 196 -10.68 -4.41 -17.04
C ARG A 196 -11.09 -5.25 -18.24
N GLU A 197 -11.96 -4.72 -19.11
CA GLU A 197 -12.45 -5.43 -20.31
C GLU A 197 -11.33 -5.73 -21.31
N LYS A 198 -10.34 -4.83 -21.40
CA LYS A 198 -9.17 -5.01 -22.25
C LYS A 198 -7.99 -5.71 -21.54
N GLN A 199 -8.18 -6.17 -20.29
CA GLN A 199 -7.15 -6.83 -19.48
C GLN A 199 -5.81 -6.07 -19.45
N GLN A 200 -5.87 -4.74 -19.34
CA GLN A 200 -4.68 -3.88 -19.43
C GLN A 200 -3.91 -3.79 -18.10
N ILE A 201 -4.41 -4.41 -17.04
CA ILE A 201 -3.76 -4.49 -15.73
C ILE A 201 -3.25 -5.91 -15.57
N GLN A 202 -1.95 -6.05 -15.40
CA GLN A 202 -1.28 -7.33 -15.24
C GLN A 202 -0.94 -7.53 -13.77
N TRP A 203 -1.27 -8.72 -13.24
CA TRP A 203 -1.00 -9.11 -11.86
C TRP A 203 -0.24 -10.43 -11.86
N TRP A 204 0.85 -10.48 -11.09
CA TRP A 204 1.62 -11.69 -10.82
C TRP A 204 1.83 -11.81 -9.31
N GLY A 205 1.17 -12.79 -8.73
CA GLY A 205 1.16 -13.08 -7.31
C GLY A 205 1.88 -14.39 -6.99
N ASN A 206 2.58 -14.41 -5.86
CA ASN A 206 3.03 -15.64 -5.24
C ASN A 206 2.81 -15.57 -3.73
N SER A 207 2.09 -16.56 -3.19
CA SER A 207 1.88 -16.72 -1.74
C SER A 207 1.28 -15.47 -1.05
N ASN A 208 0.39 -14.72 -1.70
CA ASN A 208 -0.24 -13.56 -1.09
C ASN A 208 -1.46 -13.94 -0.24
N GLY A 209 -1.74 -13.15 0.80
CA GLY A 209 -2.91 -13.32 1.67
C GLY A 209 -3.91 -12.18 1.51
N PHE A 210 -5.19 -12.54 1.39
CA PHE A 210 -6.30 -11.61 1.25
C PHE A 210 -7.33 -11.83 2.37
N MET A 211 -7.70 -10.78 3.10
CA MET A 211 -8.73 -10.87 4.15
C MET A 211 -10.14 -10.81 3.52
N VAL A 212 -10.52 -11.88 2.84
CA VAL A 212 -11.69 -11.95 1.94
C VAL A 212 -13.05 -11.66 2.60
N GLU A 213 -13.16 -11.81 3.93
CA GLU A 213 -14.36 -11.42 4.68
C GLU A 213 -14.66 -9.91 4.65
N ARG A 214 -13.67 -9.09 4.28
CA ARG A 214 -13.71 -7.63 4.29
C ARG A 214 -12.96 -6.97 3.12
N LEU A 215 -12.26 -7.74 2.30
CA LEU A 215 -11.55 -7.25 1.13
C LEU A 215 -12.24 -7.76 -0.14
N ASP A 216 -12.85 -6.86 -0.89
CA ASP A 216 -13.39 -7.13 -2.22
C ASP A 216 -12.30 -7.05 -3.28
N VAL A 217 -12.40 -7.80 -4.38
CA VAL A 217 -11.45 -7.65 -5.49
C VAL A 217 -11.64 -6.32 -6.21
N LEU A 218 -12.90 -5.93 -6.49
CA LEU A 218 -13.26 -4.68 -7.17
C LEU A 218 -14.13 -3.78 -6.28
N GLY A 219 -13.75 -2.51 -6.17
CA GLY A 219 -14.55 -1.45 -5.56
C GLY A 219 -15.68 -1.01 -6.49
N GLY A 220 -16.81 -0.59 -5.92
CA GLY A 220 -17.89 0.09 -6.66
C GLY A 220 -19.27 -0.58 -6.62
N ASN A 221 -19.42 -1.76 -6.03
CA ASN A 221 -20.75 -2.29 -5.73
C ASN A 221 -21.03 -2.04 -4.25
N GLY A 222 -22.02 -1.21 -3.94
CA GLY A 222 -22.52 -0.93 -2.59
C GLY A 222 -23.15 -2.14 -1.90
N SER A 223 -22.58 -3.32 -2.06
CA SER A 223 -23.00 -4.54 -1.43
C SER A 223 -22.08 -4.79 -0.25
N GLY A 224 -22.56 -4.50 0.95
CA GLY A 224 -21.99 -5.05 2.19
C GLY A 224 -22.16 -6.57 2.31
N SER A 225 -22.35 -7.30 1.20
CA SER A 225 -22.39 -8.76 1.19
C SER A 225 -20.96 -9.26 1.23
N GLN A 226 -20.59 -9.88 2.36
CA GLN A 226 -19.34 -10.61 2.48
C GLN A 226 -19.28 -11.67 1.37
N LYS A 227 -18.43 -11.49 0.37
CA LYS A 227 -18.20 -12.48 -0.68
C LYS A 227 -17.63 -13.74 -0.07
N THR A 228 -18.05 -14.88 -0.61
CA THR A 228 -17.47 -16.17 -0.28
C THR A 228 -16.06 -16.28 -0.87
N ASP A 229 -15.24 -17.15 -0.29
CA ASP A 229 -13.87 -17.44 -0.73
C ASP A 229 -13.82 -17.82 -2.22
N ALA A 230 -14.86 -18.54 -2.69
CA ALA A 230 -15.03 -18.93 -4.08
C ALA A 230 -15.33 -17.74 -5.00
N GLU A 231 -16.18 -16.80 -4.59
CA GLU A 231 -16.49 -15.60 -5.37
C GLU A 231 -15.28 -14.68 -5.49
N PHE A 232 -14.50 -14.50 -4.41
CA PHE A 232 -13.25 -13.73 -4.46
C PHE A 232 -12.27 -14.34 -5.46
N SER A 233 -12.04 -15.66 -5.35
CA SER A 233 -11.11 -16.38 -6.21
C SER A 233 -11.56 -16.36 -7.67
N GLN A 234 -12.86 -16.56 -7.93
CA GLN A 234 -13.43 -16.47 -9.28
C GLN A 234 -13.26 -15.06 -9.88
N GLU A 235 -13.43 -14.01 -9.09
CA GLU A 235 -13.27 -12.64 -9.56
C GLU A 235 -11.81 -12.31 -9.89
N MET A 236 -10.85 -12.77 -9.06
CA MET A 236 -9.42 -12.68 -9.38
C MET A 236 -9.09 -13.40 -10.69
N THR A 237 -9.54 -14.65 -10.84
CA THR A 237 -9.32 -15.45 -12.05
C THR A 237 -9.92 -14.79 -13.29
N ARG A 238 -11.13 -14.23 -13.18
CA ARG A 238 -11.80 -13.53 -14.28
C ARG A 238 -11.01 -12.29 -14.74
N LEU A 239 -10.36 -11.59 -13.82
CA LEU A 239 -9.64 -10.36 -14.12
C LEU A 239 -8.24 -10.61 -14.66
N PHE A 240 -7.52 -11.56 -14.09
CA PHE A 240 -6.08 -11.70 -14.30
C PHE A 240 -5.65 -13.07 -14.84
N GLY A 241 -6.58 -14.03 -14.93
CA GLY A 241 -6.28 -15.42 -15.27
C GLY A 241 -6.14 -16.32 -14.04
N ASP A 242 -6.15 -17.61 -14.27
CA ASP A 242 -5.99 -18.68 -13.28
C ASP A 242 -4.57 -18.76 -12.70
N GLU A 243 -3.56 -18.37 -13.48
CA GLU A 243 -2.16 -18.29 -13.04
C GLU A 243 -1.78 -16.94 -12.39
N ALA A 244 -2.77 -16.08 -12.12
CA ALA A 244 -2.52 -14.74 -11.60
C ALA A 244 -1.86 -14.75 -10.21
N ASP A 245 -2.24 -15.67 -9.32
CA ASP A 245 -1.56 -15.89 -8.05
C ASP A 245 -1.38 -17.37 -7.79
N GLN A 246 -0.13 -17.83 -7.80
CA GLN A 246 0.18 -19.25 -7.71
C GLN A 246 -0.30 -19.90 -6.41
N ARG A 247 -0.36 -19.13 -5.33
CA ARG A 247 -0.64 -19.62 -3.97
C ARG A 247 -1.43 -18.59 -3.16
N ALA A 248 -2.55 -18.09 -3.70
CA ALA A 248 -3.38 -17.16 -2.95
C ALA A 248 -3.97 -17.80 -1.68
N LEU A 249 -3.80 -17.15 -0.54
CA LEU A 249 -4.58 -17.40 0.68
C LEU A 249 -5.83 -16.52 0.65
N SER A 250 -6.92 -17.06 0.13
CA SER A 250 -8.21 -16.38 -0.04
C SER A 250 -9.34 -17.03 0.77
N ILE A 251 -9.02 -17.71 1.89
CA ILE A 251 -10.01 -18.33 2.76
C ILE A 251 -10.41 -17.43 3.94
N ARG A 252 -11.69 -17.41 4.29
CA ARG A 252 -12.20 -16.69 5.47
C ARG A 252 -11.48 -17.14 6.74
N GLY A 253 -11.06 -16.16 7.54
CA GLY A 253 -10.31 -16.43 8.78
C GLY A 253 -8.91 -17.04 8.55
N GLY A 254 -8.42 -17.07 7.31
CA GLY A 254 -7.03 -17.44 7.02
C GLY A 254 -6.02 -16.44 7.60
N ILE A 255 -6.46 -15.19 7.76
CA ILE A 255 -5.70 -14.09 8.34
C ILE A 255 -6.38 -13.67 9.63
N LEU A 256 -5.70 -13.88 10.76
CA LEU A 256 -6.17 -13.44 12.07
C LEU A 256 -5.01 -12.72 12.75
N LEU A 257 -5.31 -11.58 13.37
CA LEU A 257 -4.34 -10.88 14.20
C LEU A 257 -4.28 -11.51 15.59
N GLN A 258 -3.12 -11.42 16.23
CA GLN A 258 -2.90 -11.91 17.58
C GLN A 258 -3.80 -11.17 18.58
N ASP A 259 -3.99 -9.85 18.41
CA ASP A 259 -4.98 -9.08 19.15
C ASP A 259 -6.10 -8.62 18.19
N PRO A 260 -7.33 -9.15 18.34
CA PRO A 260 -8.46 -8.73 17.51
C PRO A 260 -9.00 -7.34 17.87
N LYS A 261 -8.62 -6.79 19.03
CA LYS A 261 -9.11 -5.49 19.54
C LYS A 261 -7.98 -4.47 19.49
N LEU A 262 -7.84 -3.84 18.34
CA LEU A 262 -6.77 -2.89 18.06
C LEU A 262 -6.94 -1.59 18.87
N PRO A 263 -5.84 -0.88 19.18
CA PRO A 263 -5.93 0.44 19.79
C PRO A 263 -6.62 1.44 18.84
N PRO A 264 -6.96 2.64 19.33
CA PRO A 264 -7.37 3.73 18.45
C PRO A 264 -6.34 3.96 17.35
N LEU A 265 -6.79 4.24 16.12
CA LEU A 265 -5.90 4.40 14.95
C LEU A 265 -4.75 5.41 15.15
N VAL A 266 -4.94 6.43 15.98
CA VAL A 266 -3.90 7.42 16.32
C VAL A 266 -2.73 6.84 17.14
N LYS A 267 -2.92 5.66 17.73
CA LYS A 267 -1.94 4.91 18.54
C LYS A 267 -1.56 3.59 17.87
N ILE A 268 -1.97 3.38 16.62
CA ILE A 268 -1.61 2.16 15.92
C ILE A 268 -0.13 2.18 15.56
N ASP A 269 0.48 1.02 15.65
CA ASP A 269 1.91 0.77 15.48
C ASP A 269 2.08 -0.62 14.86
N PRO A 270 3.25 -0.94 14.28
CA PRO A 270 3.45 -2.18 13.56
C PRO A 270 3.04 -3.43 14.34
N ILE A 271 3.43 -3.53 15.61
CA ILE A 271 3.16 -4.71 16.45
C ILE A 271 1.68 -5.11 16.51
N HIS A 272 0.76 -4.17 16.30
CA HIS A 272 -0.67 -4.44 16.31
C HIS A 272 -1.15 -5.26 15.09
N PHE A 273 -0.33 -5.38 14.04
CA PHE A 273 -0.59 -6.21 12.87
C PHE A 273 0.08 -7.60 12.96
N GLN A 274 0.59 -7.97 14.14
CA GLN A 274 1.10 -9.31 14.38
C GLN A 274 0.03 -10.37 14.11
N LEU A 275 0.34 -11.33 13.26
CA LEU A 275 -0.53 -12.47 13.00
C LEU A 275 -0.61 -13.39 14.21
N LEU A 276 -1.79 -13.97 14.43
CA LEU A 276 -1.99 -15.06 15.35
C LEU A 276 -1.18 -16.27 14.86
N PRO A 277 -0.25 -16.85 15.65
CA PRO A 277 0.64 -17.91 15.17
C PRO A 277 -0.07 -19.16 14.63
N THR A 278 -1.32 -19.38 15.03
CA THR A 278 -2.13 -20.53 14.59
C THR A 278 -2.95 -20.25 13.33
N CYS A 279 -2.99 -19.01 12.82
CA CYS A 279 -3.69 -18.70 11.58
C CYS A 279 -2.89 -19.18 10.36
N LYS A 280 -3.57 -19.38 9.23
CA LYS A 280 -2.92 -19.92 8.02
C LYS A 280 -1.86 -18.99 7.46
N ALA A 281 -2.13 -17.69 7.47
CA ALA A 281 -1.20 -16.66 7.00
C ALA A 281 0.14 -16.65 7.76
N ALA A 282 0.20 -17.15 9.00
CA ALA A 282 1.44 -17.19 9.77
C ALA A 282 2.46 -18.22 9.26
N SER A 283 2.05 -19.15 8.37
CA SER A 283 2.92 -20.20 7.83
C SER A 283 2.62 -20.53 6.36
N TRP A 284 2.05 -19.59 5.61
CA TRP A 284 1.49 -19.86 4.29
C TRP A 284 2.52 -19.93 3.17
N SER A 285 3.65 -19.23 3.33
CA SER A 285 4.68 -19.19 2.29
C SER A 285 5.32 -20.55 2.04
N ASP A 286 6.06 -20.67 0.93
CA ASP A 286 6.85 -21.86 0.59
C ASP A 286 7.79 -22.26 1.73
N LEU A 287 8.40 -21.24 2.36
CA LEU A 287 9.34 -21.39 3.46
C LEU A 287 8.65 -21.55 4.84
N LYS A 288 7.32 -21.69 4.87
CA LYS A 288 6.51 -21.76 6.10
C LYS A 288 6.69 -20.54 7.01
N GLN A 289 6.89 -19.38 6.39
CA GLN A 289 7.00 -18.10 7.07
C GLN A 289 5.67 -17.36 7.07
N SER A 290 5.58 -16.36 7.94
CA SER A 290 4.44 -15.44 7.99
C SER A 290 4.38 -14.61 6.72
N LEU A 291 3.17 -14.41 6.19
CA LEU A 291 2.93 -13.44 5.13
C LEU A 291 2.96 -12.02 5.66
N GLY A 292 3.22 -11.06 4.77
CA GLY A 292 3.27 -9.64 5.05
C GLY A 292 4.58 -9.20 5.69
N ALA A 293 4.62 -7.92 6.10
CA ALA A 293 5.77 -7.34 6.76
C ALA A 293 5.96 -7.91 8.16
N ASP A 294 7.21 -8.04 8.59
CA ASP A 294 7.58 -8.45 9.96
C ASP A 294 7.29 -7.31 10.95
N PRO A 295 6.25 -7.42 11.78
CA PRO A 295 5.85 -6.32 12.66
C PRO A 295 6.86 -6.08 13.79
N ALA A 296 7.59 -7.10 14.21
CA ALA A 296 8.58 -6.99 15.28
C ALA A 296 9.84 -6.25 14.80
N VAL A 297 10.29 -6.54 13.58
CA VAL A 297 11.38 -5.80 12.92
C VAL A 297 11.01 -4.32 12.78
N LEU A 298 9.82 -4.04 12.25
CA LEU A 298 9.33 -2.67 12.09
C LEU A 298 9.14 -1.94 13.43
N GLN A 299 8.64 -2.63 14.46
CA GLN A 299 8.47 -2.06 15.80
C GLN A 299 9.81 -1.68 16.44
N THR A 300 10.82 -2.52 16.26
CA THR A 300 12.18 -2.26 16.78
C THR A 300 12.77 -1.00 16.14
N MET A 301 12.63 -0.86 14.82
CA MET A 301 13.03 0.35 14.08
C MET A 301 12.30 1.59 14.60
N VAL A 302 10.97 1.50 14.77
CA VAL A 302 10.15 2.59 15.31
C VAL A 302 10.62 3.06 16.69
N GLN A 303 11.06 2.14 17.54
CA GLN A 303 11.51 2.45 18.90
C GLN A 303 12.95 2.98 18.96
N GLY A 304 13.61 3.18 17.81
CA GLY A 304 14.99 3.63 17.76
C GLY A 304 16.00 2.52 18.08
N GLY A 305 15.60 1.26 17.97
CA GLY A 305 16.52 0.13 18.05
C GLY A 305 17.53 0.25 16.91
N SER A 306 18.75 0.64 17.24
CA SER A 306 19.88 0.73 16.32
C SER A 306 20.24 -0.67 15.83
N GLN A 307 19.62 -1.14 14.75
CA GLN A 307 20.13 -2.28 14.00
C GLN A 307 21.06 -1.76 12.92
N THR A 308 22.36 -2.02 13.09
CA THR A 308 23.35 -1.83 12.03
C THR A 308 22.95 -2.66 10.80
N PRO A 309 23.05 -2.11 9.57
CA PRO A 309 22.74 -2.82 8.33
C PRO A 309 23.44 -4.19 8.20
N ASP A 310 24.63 -4.33 8.77
CA ASP A 310 25.47 -5.54 8.69
C ASP A 310 24.96 -6.73 9.53
N GLN A 311 23.97 -6.54 10.41
CA GLN A 311 23.32 -7.65 11.13
C GLN A 311 22.11 -8.23 10.40
N ARG A 312 21.73 -7.66 9.25
CA ARG A 312 20.84 -8.31 8.29
C ARG A 312 21.63 -9.41 7.58
N GLY A 313 22.01 -10.43 8.36
CA GLY A 313 22.65 -11.62 7.84
C GLY A 313 21.85 -12.06 6.63
N ARG A 314 22.56 -12.19 5.51
CA ARG A 314 22.16 -13.03 4.38
C ARG A 314 21.35 -14.19 4.95
N ILE A 315 20.04 -14.14 4.83
CA ILE A 315 19.27 -15.36 4.67
C ILE A 315 19.90 -15.94 3.41
N LYS A 316 20.78 -16.92 3.60
CA LYS A 316 21.34 -17.70 2.50
C LYS A 316 20.13 -18.30 1.83
N ARG A 317 19.68 -17.63 0.77
CA ARG A 317 18.79 -18.22 -0.24
C ARG A 317 19.59 -19.40 -0.77
N ALA A 318 19.25 -20.59 -0.31
CA ALA A 318 19.63 -21.79 -1.03
C ALA A 318 18.84 -21.74 -2.34
N PHE A 319 19.57 -21.60 -3.44
CA PHE A 319 19.06 -21.84 -4.78
C PHE A 319 18.64 -23.30 -4.92
#